data_AF-A0A6I5CQQ1-F1
#
_entry.id   AF-A0A6I5CQQ1-F1
#
_cell.length_a   1.000
_cell.length_b   1.000
_cell.length_c   1.000
_cell.angle_alpha   90.00
_cell.angle_beta   90.00
_cell.angle_gamma   90.00
#
_symmetry.space_group_name_H-M   'P 1'
#
loop_
_entity.id
_entity.type
_entity.pdbx_description
1 polymer ?
#
loop_
_entity_poly.entity_id
_entity_poly.type
_entity_poly.pdbx_seq_one_letter_code
_entity_poly.pdbx_strand_id
1 'polypeptide(L)'
;MTHGLRTDTRTAYLDRRGTWRETASRYALLPLRVFLGVTFVYAGLDKLTDSAFMKAAGPGSLGDTLRAVRDSSAVPALVDLALKSPAGFGYAIAFGELAVGLGVLLGLLGRLAALGGALISLSLWLTVSWATSPYYYGNDLAYLMAWLPLVLAGTPVLSLDAVLPGRRRRGLGLGLGSYR
;
A
#
# COMPACT_ATOMS: atom_id res chain seq x y z
N MET A 1 34.90 50.68 11.24
CA MET A 1 33.72 49.85 11.61
C MET A 1 33.06 49.37 10.33
N THR A 2 33.37 48.16 9.85
CA THR A 2 32.76 47.60 8.63
C THR A 2 31.85 46.45 9.05
N HIS A 3 30.56 46.68 8.85
CA HIS A 3 29.44 45.85 9.31
C HIS A 3 29.41 44.52 8.53
N GLY A 4 29.53 43.39 9.24
CA GLY A 4 29.39 42.04 8.69
C GLY A 4 27.94 41.67 8.44
N LEU A 5 27.38 42.11 7.30
CA LEU A 5 25.97 41.93 6.94
C LEU A 5 25.72 40.93 5.79
N ARG A 6 26.71 40.11 5.42
CA ARG A 6 26.63 39.28 4.20
C ARG A 6 26.48 37.76 4.42
N THR A 7 26.39 37.30 5.67
CA THR A 7 26.39 35.86 5.96
C THR A 7 25.00 35.28 6.26
N ASP A 8 24.03 36.09 6.69
CA ASP A 8 22.74 35.59 7.19
C ASP A 8 21.76 35.11 6.12
N THR A 9 21.78 35.71 4.93
CA THR A 9 20.83 35.36 3.86
C THR A 9 21.13 34.00 3.23
N ARG A 10 22.41 33.59 3.19
CA ARG A 10 22.82 32.30 2.60
C ARG A 10 22.57 31.13 3.56
N THR A 11 22.79 31.31 4.85
CA THR A 11 22.44 30.31 5.89
C THR A 11 20.92 30.16 6.01
N ALA A 12 20.17 31.26 6.05
CA ALA A 12 18.71 31.21 6.09
C ALA A 12 18.10 30.49 4.88
N TYR A 13 18.67 30.65 3.67
CA TYR A 13 18.21 29.96 2.46
C TYR A 13 18.70 28.51 2.33
N LEU A 14 19.72 28.09 3.09
CA LEU A 14 20.18 26.69 3.13
C LEU A 14 19.48 25.89 4.22
N ASP A 15 19.19 26.52 5.35
CA ASP A 15 18.36 25.97 6.41
C ASP A 15 16.90 25.92 5.92
N ARG A 16 16.45 27.06 5.38
CA ARG A 16 15.40 27.12 4.38
C ARG A 16 15.90 26.67 2.96
N ARG A 17 16.74 25.59 2.81
CA ARG A 17 16.77 24.43 1.80
C ARG A 17 16.60 23.01 2.37
N GLY A 18 17.00 22.80 3.62
CA GLY A 18 16.78 21.54 4.33
C GLY A 18 15.31 21.28 4.66
N THR A 19 14.62 22.25 5.30
CA THR A 19 13.36 21.95 6.00
C THR A 19 12.21 21.48 5.10
N TRP A 20 11.93 22.06 3.91
CA TRP A 20 10.85 21.55 3.03
C TRP A 20 11.30 20.39 2.17
N ARG A 21 12.60 20.18 1.92
CA ARG A 21 13.03 18.90 1.34
C ARG A 21 12.73 17.77 2.32
N GLU A 22 13.01 17.99 3.61
CA GLU A 22 12.74 17.05 4.68
C GLU A 22 11.24 16.89 4.99
N THR A 23 10.47 17.98 4.89
CA THR A 23 9.01 17.95 5.04
C THR A 23 8.34 17.27 3.84
N ALA A 24 8.79 17.57 2.61
CA ALA A 24 8.29 16.95 1.40
C ALA A 24 8.63 15.46 1.35
N SER A 25 9.84 15.05 1.76
CA SER A 25 10.18 13.63 1.83
C SER A 25 9.33 12.87 2.85
N ARG A 26 8.99 13.50 3.98
CA ARG A 26 8.07 12.94 4.99
C ARG A 26 6.64 12.79 4.48
N TYR A 27 6.16 13.74 3.69
CA TYR A 27 4.75 13.78 3.25
C TYR A 27 4.50 13.29 1.83
N ALA A 28 5.54 13.02 1.03
CA ALA A 28 5.41 12.59 -0.36
C ALA A 28 4.52 11.35 -0.55
N LEU A 29 4.51 10.46 0.45
CA LEU A 29 3.73 9.21 0.40
C LEU A 29 2.33 9.35 0.99
N LEU A 30 1.98 10.47 1.65
CA LEU A 30 0.65 10.64 2.24
C LEU A 30 -0.47 10.67 1.19
N PRO A 31 -0.38 11.45 0.09
CA PRO A 31 -1.43 11.45 -0.92
C PRO A 31 -1.65 10.06 -1.53
N LEU A 32 -0.55 9.36 -1.81
CA LEU A 32 -0.56 8.00 -2.34
C LEU A 32 -1.25 7.03 -1.37
N ARG A 33 -0.90 7.12 -0.08
CA ARG A 33 -1.48 6.32 1.00
C ARG A 33 -2.98 6.55 1.14
N VAL A 34 -3.41 7.81 1.15
CA VAL A 34 -4.83 8.16 1.25
C VAL A 34 -5.59 7.63 0.03
N PHE A 35 -5.07 7.88 -1.17
CA PHE A 35 -5.68 7.42 -2.41
C PHE A 35 -5.86 5.90 -2.43
N LEU A 36 -4.78 5.13 -2.20
CA LEU A 36 -4.83 3.68 -2.18
C LEU A 36 -5.72 3.14 -1.06
N GLY A 37 -5.59 3.70 0.15
CA GLY A 37 -6.38 3.29 1.29
C GLY A 37 -7.88 3.49 1.09
N VAL A 38 -8.29 4.68 0.64
CA VAL A 38 -9.70 4.98 0.33
C VAL A 38 -10.21 4.10 -0.81
N THR A 39 -9.40 3.89 -1.86
CA THR A 39 -9.77 3.04 -3.00
C THR A 39 -10.04 1.60 -2.56
N PHE A 40 -9.18 1.04 -1.71
CA PHE A 40 -9.33 -0.31 -1.20
C PHE A 40 -10.50 -0.45 -0.22
N VAL A 41 -10.74 0.55 0.65
CA VAL A 41 -11.93 0.58 1.51
C VAL A 41 -13.20 0.64 0.66
N TYR A 42 -13.24 1.54 -0.33
CA TYR A 42 -14.37 1.66 -1.24
C TYR A 42 -14.62 0.36 -2.00
N ALA A 43 -13.57 -0.22 -2.59
CA ALA A 43 -13.66 -1.47 -3.33
C ALA A 43 -14.15 -2.64 -2.47
N GLY A 44 -13.67 -2.74 -1.23
CA GLY A 44 -14.12 -3.76 -0.28
C GLY A 44 -15.58 -3.57 0.11
N LEU A 45 -16.00 -2.33 0.41
CA LEU A 45 -17.40 -2.02 0.74
C LEU A 45 -18.31 -2.28 -0.45
N ASP A 46 -17.94 -1.81 -1.64
CA ASP A 46 -18.66 -2.02 -2.90
C ASP A 46 -18.91 -3.51 -3.13
N LYS A 47 -17.86 -4.34 -3.03
CA LYS A 47 -17.97 -5.81 -3.12
C LYS A 47 -18.87 -6.42 -2.04
N LEU A 48 -18.84 -5.92 -0.80
CA LEU A 48 -19.70 -6.42 0.28
C LEU A 48 -21.16 -6.02 0.10
N THR A 49 -21.43 -4.87 -0.52
CA THR A 49 -22.79 -4.37 -0.76
C THR A 49 -23.38 -4.88 -2.07
N ASP A 50 -22.56 -5.24 -3.06
CA ASP A 50 -23.02 -5.79 -4.33
C ASP A 50 -23.25 -7.30 -4.24
N SER A 51 -24.46 -7.65 -3.83
CA SER A 51 -24.96 -9.03 -3.76
C SER A 51 -25.03 -9.75 -5.13
N ALA A 52 -24.97 -9.05 -6.27
CA ALA A 52 -24.97 -9.67 -7.59
C ALA A 52 -23.59 -10.20 -7.97
N PHE A 53 -22.52 -9.48 -7.61
CA PHE A 53 -21.13 -9.91 -7.80
C PHE A 53 -20.78 -11.15 -6.98
N MET A 54 -21.32 -11.26 -5.76
CA MET A 54 -21.06 -12.36 -4.80
C MET A 54 -21.71 -13.71 -5.16
N LYS A 55 -22.52 -13.79 -6.23
CA LYS A 55 -23.13 -15.05 -6.65
C LYS A 55 -22.10 -16.00 -7.28
N ALA A 56 -22.28 -17.30 -7.07
CA ALA A 56 -21.42 -18.34 -7.63
C ALA A 56 -21.71 -18.68 -9.11
N ALA A 57 -22.85 -18.21 -9.64
CA ALA A 57 -23.26 -18.36 -11.04
C ALA A 57 -24.32 -17.30 -11.39
N GLY A 58 -24.37 -16.91 -12.67
CA GLY A 58 -25.33 -15.94 -13.22
C GLY A 58 -24.64 -14.84 -14.03
N PRO A 59 -25.37 -14.15 -14.93
CA PRO A 59 -24.81 -13.07 -15.75
C PRO A 59 -24.19 -11.99 -14.85
N GLY A 60 -22.88 -11.75 -14.99
CA GLY A 60 -22.13 -10.79 -14.16
C GLY A 60 -21.63 -11.34 -12.81
N SER A 61 -21.79 -12.64 -12.55
CA SER A 61 -21.32 -13.28 -11.31
C SER A 61 -19.80 -13.50 -11.31
N LEU A 62 -19.18 -13.41 -10.12
CA LEU A 62 -17.75 -13.69 -9.95
C LEU A 62 -17.38 -15.11 -10.41
N GLY A 63 -18.28 -16.08 -10.23
CA GLY A 63 -18.06 -17.45 -10.68
C GLY A 63 -17.93 -17.59 -12.20
N ASP A 64 -18.75 -16.88 -12.98
CA ASP A 64 -18.67 -16.91 -14.44
C ASP A 64 -17.49 -16.09 -14.96
N THR A 65 -17.15 -14.96 -14.31
CA THR A 65 -15.93 -14.22 -14.59
C THR A 65 -14.69 -15.09 -14.36
N LEU A 66 -14.60 -15.79 -13.23
CA LEU A 66 -13.48 -16.67 -12.90
C LEU A 66 -13.35 -17.83 -13.91
N ARG A 67 -14.45 -18.46 -14.33
CA ARG A 67 -14.43 -19.50 -15.38
C ARG A 67 -13.94 -18.95 -16.71
N ALA A 68 -14.37 -17.74 -17.08
CA ALA A 68 -13.98 -17.11 -18.33
C ALA A 68 -12.50 -16.70 -18.38
N VAL A 69 -11.90 -16.30 -17.25
CA VAL A 69 -10.48 -15.91 -17.18
C VAL A 69 -9.54 -17.06 -16.84
N ARG A 70 -10.05 -18.23 -16.46
CA ARG A 70 -9.24 -19.39 -16.03
C ARG A 70 -8.18 -19.77 -17.05
N ASP A 71 -8.59 -20.00 -18.30
CA ASP A 71 -7.70 -20.54 -19.34
C ASP A 71 -6.75 -19.46 -19.90
N SER A 72 -7.00 -18.20 -19.60
CA SER A 72 -6.17 -17.07 -20.00
C SER A 72 -5.35 -16.47 -18.85
N SER A 73 -5.53 -16.95 -17.63
CA SER A 73 -4.80 -16.51 -16.44
C SER A 73 -3.35 -17.00 -16.45
N ALA A 74 -2.45 -16.22 -15.85
CA ALA A 74 -1.05 -16.62 -15.68
C ALA A 74 -0.90 -17.77 -14.67
N VAL A 75 -1.79 -17.83 -13.68
CA VAL A 75 -1.79 -18.84 -12.62
C VAL A 75 -3.18 -19.47 -12.48
N PRO A 76 -3.53 -20.44 -13.34
CA PRO A 76 -4.83 -21.11 -13.30
C PRO A 76 -5.13 -21.78 -11.96
N ALA A 77 -4.11 -22.20 -11.21
CA ALA A 77 -4.27 -22.80 -9.89
C ALA A 77 -4.88 -21.85 -8.85
N LEU A 78 -4.61 -20.54 -8.94
CA LEU A 78 -5.23 -19.54 -8.07
C LEU A 78 -6.71 -19.35 -8.44
N VAL A 79 -7.02 -19.39 -9.74
CA VAL A 79 -8.39 -19.36 -10.24
C VAL A 79 -9.15 -20.62 -9.82
N ASP A 80 -8.53 -21.79 -9.91
CA ASP A 80 -9.10 -23.06 -9.46
C ASP A 80 -9.39 -23.06 -7.96
N LEU A 81 -8.54 -22.43 -7.15
CA LEU A 81 -8.78 -22.25 -5.73
C LEU A 81 -9.99 -21.33 -5.48
N ALA A 82 -10.09 -20.23 -6.23
CA ALA A 82 -11.25 -19.33 -6.17
C ALA A 82 -12.55 -20.04 -6.63
N LEU A 83 -12.47 -20.91 -7.64
CA LEU A 83 -13.60 -21.66 -8.17
C LEU A 83 -14.15 -22.74 -7.20
N LYS A 84 -13.36 -23.20 -6.22
CA LYS A 84 -13.86 -24.12 -5.17
C LYS A 84 -14.92 -23.46 -4.29
N SER A 85 -14.82 -22.15 -4.06
CA SER A 85 -15.82 -21.36 -3.34
C SER A 85 -15.79 -19.92 -3.84
N PRO A 86 -16.46 -19.60 -4.97
CA PRO A 86 -16.41 -18.27 -5.55
C PRO A 86 -16.90 -17.19 -4.59
N ALA A 87 -17.98 -17.47 -3.85
CA ALA A 87 -18.50 -16.57 -2.83
C ALA A 87 -17.51 -16.39 -1.67
N GLY A 88 -16.92 -17.48 -1.17
CA GLY A 88 -15.91 -17.42 -0.10
C GLY A 88 -14.66 -16.65 -0.51
N PHE A 89 -14.21 -16.83 -1.75
CA PHE A 89 -13.11 -16.06 -2.33
C PHE A 89 -13.46 -14.58 -2.48
N GLY A 90 -14.66 -14.27 -2.98
CA GLY A 90 -15.18 -12.90 -3.06
C GLY A 90 -15.19 -12.20 -1.71
N TYR A 91 -15.70 -12.86 -0.66
CA TYR A 91 -15.66 -12.34 0.70
C TYR A 91 -14.23 -12.19 1.22
N ALA A 92 -13.35 -13.17 1.01
CA ALA A 92 -11.96 -13.10 1.44
C ALA A 92 -11.22 -11.90 0.82
N ILE A 93 -11.42 -11.66 -0.48
CA ILE A 93 -10.87 -10.49 -1.16
C ILE A 93 -11.49 -9.20 -0.62
N ALA A 94 -12.82 -9.13 -0.47
CA ALA A 94 -13.48 -7.92 0.01
C ALA A 94 -13.07 -7.53 1.44
N PHE A 95 -12.99 -8.51 2.36
CA PHE A 95 -12.47 -8.29 3.70
C PHE A 95 -10.98 -7.96 3.70
N GLY A 96 -10.20 -8.60 2.83
CA GLY A 96 -8.77 -8.32 2.65
C GLY A 96 -8.53 -6.88 2.20
N GLU A 97 -9.26 -6.42 1.17
CA GLU A 97 -9.20 -5.05 0.67
C GLU A 97 -9.59 -4.05 1.74
N LEU A 98 -10.68 -4.30 2.48
CA LEU A 98 -11.13 -3.45 3.57
C LEU A 98 -10.10 -3.37 4.70
N ALA A 99 -9.57 -4.52 5.14
CA ALA A 99 -8.56 -4.58 6.19
C ALA A 99 -7.26 -3.90 5.79
N VAL A 100 -6.82 -4.07 4.54
CA VAL A 100 -5.65 -3.37 3.97
C VAL A 100 -5.90 -1.88 3.92
N GLY A 101 -7.03 -1.45 3.36
CA GLY A 101 -7.38 -0.05 3.21
C GLY A 101 -7.43 0.66 4.57
N LEU A 102 -8.11 0.06 5.55
CA LEU A 102 -8.16 0.58 6.91
C LEU A 102 -6.80 0.52 7.61
N GLY A 103 -6.05 -0.59 7.50
CA GLY A 103 -4.74 -0.74 8.12
C GLY A 103 -3.74 0.29 7.62
N VAL A 104 -3.76 0.55 6.31
CA VAL A 104 -2.95 1.60 5.69
C VAL A 104 -3.44 2.98 6.13
N LEU A 105 -4.74 3.30 6.08
CA LEU A 105 -5.24 4.62 6.49
C LEU A 105 -4.96 4.91 7.98
N LEU A 106 -5.23 3.95 8.87
CA LEU A 106 -5.01 4.07 10.31
C LEU A 106 -3.53 4.00 10.70
N GLY A 107 -2.68 3.42 9.84
CA GLY A 107 -1.23 3.31 10.08
C GLY A 107 -0.87 2.25 11.12
N LEU A 108 -1.76 1.28 11.34
CA LEU A 108 -1.51 0.12 12.19
C LEU A 108 -0.87 -0.96 11.31
N LEU A 109 0.36 -1.37 11.62
CA LEU A 109 1.10 -2.35 10.80
C LEU A 109 1.18 -1.91 9.32
N GLY A 110 1.40 -0.62 9.05
CA GLY A 110 1.23 -0.04 7.71
C GLY A 110 2.07 -0.70 6.62
N ARG A 111 3.22 -1.28 6.97
CA ARG A 111 4.03 -2.11 6.06
C ARG A 111 3.36 -3.43 5.69
N LEU A 112 2.80 -4.14 6.68
CA LEU A 112 2.08 -5.39 6.43
C LEU A 112 0.79 -5.13 5.65
N ALA A 113 0.09 -4.05 5.96
CA ALA A 113 -1.10 -3.66 5.23
C ALA A 113 -0.76 -3.29 3.77
N ALA A 114 0.30 -2.51 3.53
CA ALA A 114 0.79 -2.24 2.17
C ALA A 114 1.25 -3.49 1.43
N LEU A 115 1.89 -4.44 2.13
CA LEU A 115 2.26 -5.74 1.56
C LEU A 115 1.01 -6.55 1.19
N GLY A 116 0.00 -6.56 2.04
CA GLY A 116 -1.30 -7.17 1.76
C GLY A 116 -1.95 -6.57 0.51
N GLY A 117 -1.96 -5.25 0.39
CA GLY A 117 -2.45 -4.54 -0.80
C GLY A 117 -1.70 -4.93 -2.07
N ALA A 118 -0.37 -4.98 -2.00
CA ALA A 118 0.46 -5.45 -3.11
C ALA A 118 0.13 -6.91 -3.49
N LEU A 119 -0.03 -7.81 -2.51
CA LEU A 119 -0.35 -9.21 -2.78
C LEU A 119 -1.75 -9.41 -3.37
N ILE A 120 -2.75 -8.64 -2.90
CA ILE A 120 -4.10 -8.65 -3.48
C ILE A 120 -4.05 -8.15 -4.93
N SER A 121 -3.42 -6.99 -5.18
CA SER A 121 -3.27 -6.45 -6.54
C SER A 121 -2.49 -7.40 -7.46
N LEU A 122 -1.42 -8.03 -6.97
CA LEU A 122 -0.67 -9.02 -7.74
C LEU A 122 -1.52 -10.23 -8.09
N SER A 123 -2.30 -10.74 -7.12
CA SER A 123 -3.16 -11.90 -7.33
C SER A 123 -4.23 -11.59 -8.39
N LEU A 124 -4.93 -10.45 -8.25
CA LEU A 124 -5.93 -10.01 -9.21
C LEU A 124 -5.34 -9.76 -10.60
N TRP A 125 -4.15 -9.16 -10.66
CA TRP A 125 -3.46 -8.97 -11.93
C TRP A 125 -3.13 -10.30 -12.60
N LEU A 126 -2.60 -11.29 -11.89
CA LEU A 126 -2.24 -12.60 -12.46
C LEU A 126 -3.46 -13.44 -12.86
N THR A 127 -4.61 -13.24 -12.20
CA THR A 127 -5.82 -14.04 -12.44
C THR A 127 -6.80 -13.39 -13.40
N VAL A 128 -7.13 -12.12 -13.20
CA VAL A 128 -8.22 -11.42 -13.91
C VAL A 128 -7.65 -10.54 -15.00
N SER A 129 -6.72 -9.64 -14.65
CA SER A 129 -6.25 -8.60 -15.56
C SER A 129 -5.06 -9.00 -16.44
N TRP A 130 -4.55 -10.24 -16.30
CA TRP A 130 -3.37 -10.74 -17.03
C TRP A 130 -3.63 -10.82 -18.54
N ALA A 131 -4.80 -11.34 -18.91
CA ALA A 131 -5.21 -11.50 -20.28
C ALA A 131 -5.83 -10.23 -20.88
N THR A 132 -5.98 -9.17 -20.09
CA THR A 132 -6.57 -7.91 -20.55
C THR A 132 -5.65 -7.24 -21.56
N SER A 133 -6.13 -7.12 -22.79
CA SER A 133 -5.43 -6.43 -23.87
C SER A 133 -6.27 -5.25 -24.37
N PRO A 134 -5.70 -4.03 -24.41
CA PRO A 134 -4.35 -3.66 -24.01
C PRO A 134 -4.11 -3.64 -22.49
N TYR A 135 -2.86 -3.85 -22.06
CA TYR A 135 -2.52 -4.00 -20.63
C TYR A 135 -2.92 -2.81 -19.74
N TYR A 136 -3.05 -1.61 -20.30
CA TYR A 136 -3.42 -0.39 -19.57
C TYR A 136 -4.91 -0.32 -19.19
N TYR A 137 -5.75 -1.26 -19.65
CA TYR A 137 -7.12 -1.38 -19.17
C TYR A 137 -7.21 -2.07 -17.80
N GLY A 138 -6.16 -2.77 -17.37
CA GLY A 138 -6.07 -3.34 -16.03
C GLY A 138 -5.60 -2.30 -15.00
N ASN A 139 -6.40 -2.04 -13.97
CA ASN A 139 -6.02 -1.18 -12.84
C ASN A 139 -5.07 -1.88 -11.85
N ASP A 140 -5.12 -3.21 -11.77
CA ASP A 140 -4.38 -4.00 -10.77
C ASP A 140 -2.85 -3.82 -10.84
N LEU A 141 -2.29 -3.75 -12.05
CA LEU A 141 -0.84 -3.55 -12.23
C LEU A 141 -0.40 -2.18 -11.71
N ALA A 142 -1.19 -1.14 -12.00
CA ALA A 142 -0.91 0.21 -11.52
C ALA A 142 -0.99 0.27 -9.99
N TYR A 143 -1.99 -0.38 -9.39
CA TYR A 143 -2.10 -0.47 -7.93
C TYR A 143 -0.95 -1.26 -7.30
N LEU A 144 -0.54 -2.38 -7.89
CA LEU A 144 0.62 -3.14 -7.43
C LEU A 144 1.87 -2.26 -7.37
N MET A 145 2.16 -1.53 -8.45
CA MET A 145 3.31 -0.62 -8.50
C MET A 145 3.17 0.52 -7.50
N ALA A 146 1.96 1.04 -7.29
CA ALA A 146 1.67 2.09 -6.31
C ALA A 146 1.83 1.62 -4.86
N TRP A 147 1.68 0.32 -4.56
CA TRP A 147 1.93 -0.23 -3.23
C TRP A 147 3.43 -0.37 -2.89
N LEU A 148 4.30 -0.58 -3.87
CA LEU A 148 5.73 -0.83 -3.65
C LEU A 148 6.43 0.29 -2.85
N PRO A 149 6.25 1.59 -3.16
CA PRO A 149 6.83 2.66 -2.35
C PRO A 149 6.41 2.61 -0.88
N LEU A 150 5.15 2.25 -0.59
CA LEU A 150 4.64 2.14 0.78
C LEU A 150 5.20 0.92 1.52
N VAL A 151 5.42 -0.20 0.81
CA VAL A 151 6.11 -1.38 1.37
C VAL A 151 7.56 -1.04 1.72
N LEU A 152 8.27 -0.42 0.78
CA LEU A 152 9.70 -0.10 0.89
C LEU A 152 9.96 0.97 1.95
N ALA A 153 9.31 2.13 1.82
CA ALA A 153 9.50 3.27 2.72
C ALA A 153 8.80 3.08 4.08
N GLY A 154 7.82 2.18 4.17
CA GLY A 154 6.92 2.06 5.31
C GLY A 154 5.94 3.23 5.42
N THR A 155 5.23 3.32 6.55
CA THR A 155 4.33 4.44 6.87
C THR A 155 5.01 5.38 7.88
N PRO A 156 5.81 6.39 7.42
CA PRO A 156 6.68 7.19 8.29
C PRO A 156 5.97 8.27 9.12
N VAL A 157 4.70 8.57 8.87
CA VAL A 157 3.94 9.62 9.57
C VAL A 157 2.54 9.11 9.94
N LEU A 158 2.14 9.30 11.20
CA LEU A 158 0.90 8.78 11.78
C LEU A 158 0.79 7.25 11.66
N SER A 159 1.76 6.55 12.25
CA SER A 159 1.69 5.12 12.49
C SER A 159 1.76 4.88 13.99
N LEU A 160 0.82 4.10 14.52
CA LEU A 160 0.86 3.63 15.90
C LEU A 160 2.09 2.74 16.18
N ASP A 161 2.81 2.29 15.14
CA ASP A 161 4.12 1.62 15.31
C ASP A 161 5.18 2.57 15.89
N ALA A 162 5.03 3.89 15.75
CA ALA A 162 5.88 4.87 16.43
C ALA A 162 5.53 5.02 17.93
N VAL A 163 4.36 4.54 18.35
CA VAL A 163 3.89 4.58 19.75
C VAL A 163 4.26 3.31 20.51
N LEU A 164 4.62 2.21 19.82
CA LEU A 164 5.19 1.04 20.50
C LEU A 164 6.64 1.33 20.90
N PRO A 165 6.97 1.44 22.21
CA PRO A 165 8.34 1.57 22.65
C PRO A 165 9.00 0.20 22.52
N GLY A 166 9.49 -0.10 21.31
CA GLY A 166 10.33 -1.25 21.02
C GLY A 166 11.69 -1.10 21.70
N ARG A 167 11.75 -1.46 22.98
CA ARG A 167 12.97 -1.70 23.76
C ARG A 167 13.92 -2.64 22.99
N ARG A 168 14.86 -2.10 22.21
CA ARG A 168 16.07 -2.76 21.65
C ARG A 168 16.83 -1.67 20.88
N ARG A 169 17.96 -1.09 21.32
CA ARG A 169 19.07 -1.57 22.15
C ARG A 169 19.67 -0.40 22.94
N ARG A 170 19.61 -0.46 24.27
CA ARG A 170 20.66 0.08 25.15
C ARG A 170 21.75 -1.00 25.24
N GLY A 171 23.00 -0.60 25.01
CA GLY A 171 24.19 -1.44 25.02
C GLY A 171 24.90 -1.31 23.67
N LEU A 172 25.98 -0.55 23.51
CA LEU A 172 27.05 -0.27 24.45
C LEU A 172 27.41 1.22 24.48
N GLY A 173 27.33 1.80 25.68
CA GLY A 173 28.35 2.76 26.07
C GLY A 173 29.60 1.98 26.41
N LEU A 174 30.68 2.24 25.69
CA LEU A 174 32.03 2.22 26.25
C LEU A 174 32.68 3.52 25.83
N GLY A 175 32.59 4.50 26.72
CA GLY A 175 33.47 5.65 26.69
C GLY A 175 34.85 5.22 27.15
N LEU A 176 35.85 5.59 26.37
CA LEU A 176 37.20 5.96 26.80
C LEU A 176 37.58 7.10 25.84
N GLY A 177 37.46 8.36 26.25
CA GLY A 177 38.52 9.07 26.99
C GLY A 177 39.32 9.90 25.98
N SER A 178 38.85 11.09 25.61
CA SER A 178 39.34 12.37 26.15
C SER A 178 40.85 12.60 25.99
N TYR A 179 41.19 13.44 25.01
CA TYR A 179 42.21 14.51 25.07
C TYR A 179 43.35 14.33 26.07
N ARG A 180 44.55 14.03 25.56
CA ARG A 180 45.77 14.77 25.86
C ARG A 180 46.62 14.87 24.60
#